data_AF-A0A9P4Q6T9-F1
#
_entry.id   AF-A0A9P4Q6T9-F1
#
_cell.length_a   1.000
_cell.length_b   1.000
_cell.length_c   1.000
_cell.angle_alpha   90.00
_cell.angle_beta   90.00
_cell.angle_gamma   90.00
#
_symmetry.space_group_name_H-M   'P 1'
#
loop_
_entity.id
_entity.type
_entity.pdbx_description
1 polymer ?
#
loop_
_entity_poly.entity_id
_entity_poly.type
_entity_poly.pdbx_seq_one_letter_code
_entity_poly.pdbx_strand_id
1 'polypeptide(L)'
;MSSNVGSHNIYEDGDQKNVPVSERNERDRFHEGQPHSHLANDSKDERSIANKLAREGQREKEGEAEPSFEVLQSKKDSTLPAKSHGNEPSKGAKVDQEIEDEEAEILKKKGAWGSKQ
;
A
#
# COMPACT_ATOMS: atom_id res chain seq x y z
N MET A 1 36.73 -35.22 -1.39
CA MET A 1 37.30 -34.18 -0.49
C MET A 1 36.18 -33.68 0.39
N SER A 2 36.28 -33.82 1.72
CA SER A 2 35.30 -33.29 2.68
C SER A 2 35.72 -31.88 3.08
N SER A 3 34.79 -30.93 3.07
CA SER A 3 35.06 -29.55 3.52
C SER A 3 35.31 -29.50 5.04
N ASN A 4 35.95 -28.41 5.51
CA ASN A 4 36.31 -28.18 6.92
C ASN A 4 35.11 -28.13 7.89
N VAL A 5 33.89 -28.16 7.35
CA VAL A 5 32.63 -28.13 8.11
C VAL A 5 31.89 -29.49 8.09
N GLY A 6 32.54 -30.58 7.68
CA GLY A 6 31.97 -31.92 7.73
C GLY A 6 31.00 -32.25 6.58
N SER A 7 30.34 -33.41 6.66
CA SER A 7 29.38 -33.89 5.67
C SER A 7 27.99 -33.29 5.89
N HIS A 8 27.27 -32.98 4.80
CA HIS A 8 25.95 -32.32 4.85
C HIS A 8 24.90 -33.10 5.67
N ASN A 9 25.10 -34.41 5.84
CA ASN A 9 24.24 -35.31 6.62
C ASN A 9 24.30 -35.05 8.14
N ILE A 10 25.23 -34.23 8.63
CA ILE A 10 25.37 -33.88 10.05
C ILE A 10 24.45 -32.70 10.42
N TYR A 11 23.99 -31.92 9.44
CA TYR A 11 23.14 -30.76 9.67
C TYR A 11 21.66 -31.17 9.58
N GLU A 12 20.97 -31.11 10.72
CA GLU A 12 19.52 -31.27 10.81
C GLU A 12 18.85 -29.94 10.48
N ASP A 13 18.26 -29.83 9.29
CA ASP A 13 17.65 -28.58 8.78
C ASP A 13 16.23 -28.32 9.32
N GLY A 14 15.80 -29.08 10.35
CA GLY A 14 14.54 -28.99 11.09
C GLY A 14 13.44 -28.12 10.46
N ASP A 15 13.23 -26.94 11.06
CA ASP A 15 12.25 -25.92 10.68
C ASP A 15 12.83 -24.80 9.79
N GLN A 16 14.09 -24.91 9.38
CA GLN A 16 14.77 -23.90 8.55
C GLN A 16 14.39 -23.98 7.07
N LYS A 17 13.71 -25.03 6.64
CA LYS A 17 13.20 -25.18 5.27
C LYS A 17 11.79 -24.64 5.15
N ASN A 18 11.61 -23.71 4.22
CA ASN A 18 10.27 -23.30 3.79
C ASN A 18 9.53 -24.52 3.23
N VAL A 19 8.27 -24.69 3.62
CA VAL A 19 7.41 -25.75 3.05
C VAL A 19 7.28 -25.58 1.54
N PRO A 20 7.24 -26.70 0.78
CA PRO A 20 7.07 -26.65 -0.67
C PRO A 20 5.71 -26.02 -1.02
N VAL A 21 5.64 -25.36 -2.18
CA VAL A 21 4.43 -24.63 -2.62
C VAL A 21 3.20 -25.56 -2.72
N SER A 22 3.40 -26.83 -3.06
CA SER A 22 2.35 -27.85 -3.07
C SER A 22 1.70 -28.02 -1.70
N GLU A 23 2.49 -28.22 -0.65
CA GLU A 23 2.00 -28.38 0.72
C GLU A 23 1.43 -27.06 1.29
N ARG A 24 1.99 -25.91 0.88
CA ARG A 24 1.50 -24.59 1.30
C ARG A 24 0.07 -24.30 0.82
N ASN A 25 -0.32 -24.84 -0.33
CA ASN A 25 -1.65 -24.64 -0.91
C ASN A 25 -2.69 -25.65 -0.40
N GLU A 26 -2.24 -26.82 0.05
CA GLU A 26 -3.10 -27.86 0.63
C GLU A 26 -3.36 -27.65 2.14
N ARG A 27 -2.59 -26.79 2.79
CA ARG A 27 -2.81 -26.42 4.20
C ARG A 27 -4.10 -25.62 4.36
N ASP A 28 -4.96 -26.08 5.27
CA ASP A 28 -6.13 -25.34 5.73
C ASP A 28 -5.69 -23.99 6.31
N ARG A 29 -5.94 -22.92 5.56
CA ARG A 29 -5.69 -21.55 6.00
C ARG A 29 -6.80 -21.18 6.97
N PHE A 30 -6.54 -21.39 8.27
CA PHE A 30 -7.46 -21.01 9.32
C PHE A 30 -7.83 -19.52 9.18
N HIS A 31 -9.12 -19.23 9.04
CA HIS A 31 -9.70 -17.89 8.81
C HIS A 31 -9.51 -17.28 7.42
N GLU A 32 -9.16 -18.04 6.38
CA GLU A 32 -9.24 -17.53 5.01
C GLU A 32 -10.71 -17.27 4.61
N GLY A 33 -10.97 -16.07 4.07
CA GLY A 33 -12.28 -15.73 3.54
C GLY A 33 -12.64 -16.60 2.33
N GLN A 34 -13.94 -16.83 2.09
CA GLN A 34 -14.36 -17.60 0.94
C GLN A 34 -13.83 -16.96 -0.36
N PRO A 35 -13.32 -17.75 -1.31
CA PRO A 35 -12.84 -17.21 -2.58
C PRO A 35 -13.98 -16.44 -3.24
N HIS A 36 -13.70 -15.23 -3.74
CA HIS A 36 -14.65 -14.32 -4.40
C HIS A 36 -15.57 -13.49 -3.47
N SER A 37 -15.39 -13.55 -2.14
CA SER A 37 -16.16 -12.73 -1.18
C SER A 37 -16.00 -11.21 -1.34
N HIS A 38 -15.04 -10.75 -2.15
CA HIS A 38 -14.79 -9.33 -2.41
C HIS A 38 -15.57 -8.79 -3.62
N LEU A 39 -16.26 -9.64 -4.39
CA LEU A 39 -17.03 -9.20 -5.55
C LEU A 39 -18.32 -8.49 -5.10
N ALA A 40 -18.47 -7.23 -5.49
CA ALA A 40 -19.66 -6.44 -5.15
C ALA A 40 -20.96 -7.03 -5.74
N ASN A 41 -20.82 -7.74 -6.86
CA ASN A 41 -21.90 -8.38 -7.62
C ASN A 41 -21.79 -9.91 -7.59
N ASP A 42 -21.33 -10.48 -6.47
CA ASP A 42 -21.30 -11.94 -6.30
C ASP A 42 -22.72 -12.52 -6.47
N SER A 43 -22.80 -13.62 -7.22
CA SER A 43 -24.04 -14.37 -7.41
C SER A 43 -24.47 -15.08 -6.14
N LYS A 44 -23.53 -15.37 -5.23
CA LYS A 44 -23.79 -15.97 -3.91
C LYS A 44 -24.14 -14.95 -2.82
N ASP A 45 -24.12 -13.66 -3.15
CA ASP A 45 -24.49 -12.61 -2.21
C ASP A 45 -26.02 -12.55 -2.06
N GLU A 46 -26.49 -12.78 -0.84
CA GLU A 46 -27.90 -12.81 -0.43
C GLU A 46 -28.57 -11.42 -0.38
N ARG A 47 -27.80 -10.33 -0.58
CA ARG A 47 -28.37 -8.98 -0.70
C ARG A 47 -29.31 -8.91 -1.90
N SER A 48 -30.44 -8.22 -1.72
CA SER A 48 -31.39 -7.97 -2.82
C SER A 48 -30.73 -7.14 -3.94
N ILE A 49 -31.24 -7.30 -5.18
CA ILE A 49 -30.73 -6.58 -6.36
C ILE A 49 -30.78 -5.06 -6.14
N ALA A 50 -31.85 -4.56 -5.51
CA ALA A 50 -31.98 -3.15 -5.16
C ALA A 50 -30.87 -2.67 -4.21
N ASN A 51 -30.50 -3.48 -3.21
CA ASN A 51 -29.43 -3.16 -2.26
C ASN A 51 -28.04 -3.23 -2.90
N LYS A 52 -27.83 -4.14 -3.87
CA LYS A 52 -26.58 -4.21 -4.65
C LYS A 52 -26.40 -2.94 -5.49
N LEU A 53 -27.43 -2.55 -6.24
CA LEU A 53 -27.41 -1.34 -7.06
C LEU A 53 -27.27 -0.06 -6.23
N ALA A 54 -27.98 0.04 -5.10
CA ALA A 54 -27.85 1.19 -4.21
C ALA A 54 -26.42 1.35 -3.67
N ARG A 55 -25.76 0.25 -3.31
CA ARG A 55 -24.36 0.28 -2.86
C ARG A 55 -23.41 0.67 -3.99
N GLU A 56 -23.61 0.15 -5.20
CA GLU A 56 -22.79 0.48 -6.36
C GLU A 56 -22.89 1.99 -6.69
N GLY A 57 -24.10 2.54 -6.70
CA GLY A 57 -24.32 3.98 -6.89
C GLY A 57 -23.78 4.87 -5.75
N GLN A 58 -23.65 4.35 -4.53
CA GLN A 58 -22.91 5.04 -3.45
C GLN A 58 -21.40 4.99 -3.69
N ARG A 59 -20.87 3.85 -4.13
CA ARG A 59 -19.44 3.64 -4.37
C ARG A 59 -18.89 4.52 -5.48
N GLU A 60 -19.66 4.77 -6.54
CA GLU A 60 -19.27 5.75 -7.57
C GLU A 60 -19.06 7.16 -6.99
N LYS A 61 -19.88 7.54 -6.01
CA LYS A 61 -19.82 8.85 -5.35
C LYS A 61 -18.76 8.94 -4.25
N GLU A 62 -18.28 7.81 -3.72
CA GLU A 62 -17.23 7.78 -2.71
C GLU A 62 -15.89 8.34 -3.24
N GLY A 63 -15.62 8.19 -4.54
CA GLY A 63 -14.44 8.80 -5.19
C GLY A 63 -14.55 10.31 -5.39
N GLU A 64 -15.77 10.85 -5.35
CA GLU A 64 -16.08 12.27 -5.52
C GLU A 64 -16.27 13.01 -4.20
N ALA A 65 -16.15 12.31 -3.06
CA ALA A 65 -16.22 12.94 -1.76
C ALA A 65 -15.13 14.00 -1.62
N GLU A 66 -15.51 15.19 -1.18
CA GLU A 66 -14.57 16.28 -0.90
C GLU A 66 -13.44 15.74 -0.01
N PRO A 67 -12.17 15.93 -0.41
CA PRO A 67 -11.04 15.42 0.34
C PRO A 67 -11.11 15.94 1.77
N SER A 68 -10.87 15.05 2.74
CA SER A 68 -10.83 15.43 4.14
C SER A 68 -9.78 16.54 4.37
N PHE A 69 -9.95 17.31 5.44
CA PHE A 69 -9.03 18.39 5.79
C PHE A 69 -7.57 17.91 5.88
N GLU A 70 -7.34 16.71 6.38
CA GLU A 70 -6.00 16.09 6.43
C GLU A 70 -5.45 15.79 5.04
N VAL A 71 -6.26 15.26 4.12
CA VAL A 71 -5.86 15.01 2.73
C VAL A 71 -5.49 16.32 2.03
N LEU A 72 -6.24 17.40 2.31
CA LEU A 72 -5.92 18.73 1.79
C LEU A 72 -4.61 19.29 2.37
N GLN A 73 -4.28 18.97 3.61
CA GLN A 73 -3.00 19.34 4.22
C GLN A 73 -1.84 18.55 3.63
N SER A 74 -1.96 17.23 3.52
CA SER A 74 -0.93 16.36 2.95
C SER A 74 -0.59 16.74 1.50
N LYS A 75 -1.58 17.20 0.72
CA LYS A 75 -1.37 17.68 -0.65
C LYS A 75 -0.57 19.00 -0.73
N LYS A 76 -0.48 19.75 0.36
CA LYS A 76 0.23 21.03 0.40
C LYS A 76 1.64 20.88 0.96
N ASP A 77 1.77 20.14 2.05
CA ASP A 77 3.03 19.78 2.66
C ASP A 77 2.86 18.45 3.39
N SER A 78 3.72 17.50 3.04
CA SER A 78 3.68 16.12 3.50
C SER A 78 3.85 16.00 5.04
N THR A 79 4.42 17.02 5.67
CA THR A 79 4.67 17.08 7.12
C THR A 79 3.56 17.76 7.93
N LEU A 80 2.63 18.47 7.29
CA LEU A 80 1.59 19.23 7.98
C LEU A 80 0.63 18.41 8.84
N PRO A 81 0.12 17.23 8.40
CA PRO A 81 -0.79 16.45 9.22
C PRO A 81 -0.17 16.04 10.56
N ALA A 82 1.11 15.66 10.56
CA ALA A 82 1.81 15.30 11.79
C ALA A 82 1.97 16.53 12.70
N LYS A 83 2.39 17.67 12.13
CA LYS A 83 2.55 18.94 12.86
C LYS A 83 1.23 19.45 13.43
N SER A 84 0.12 19.34 12.70
CA SER A 84 -1.21 19.78 13.16
C SER A 84 -1.69 18.98 14.37
N HIS A 85 -1.28 17.71 14.44
CA HIS A 85 -1.55 16.83 15.57
C HIS A 85 -0.50 16.93 16.71
N GLY A 86 0.49 17.83 16.59
CA GLY A 86 1.54 18.03 17.58
C GLY A 86 2.60 16.91 17.62
N ASN A 87 2.64 16.06 16.60
CA ASN A 87 3.57 14.95 16.49
C ASN A 87 4.78 15.31 15.62
N GLU A 88 5.88 14.58 15.79
CA GLU A 88 7.01 14.68 14.87
C GLU A 88 6.66 14.00 13.53
N PRO A 89 6.90 14.66 12.38
CA PRO A 89 6.68 14.03 11.08
C PRO A 89 7.61 12.83 10.86
N SER A 90 7.10 11.82 10.17
CA SER A 90 7.85 10.60 9.87
C SER A 90 9.06 10.89 8.98
N LYS A 91 10.05 9.99 8.98
CA LYS A 91 11.22 10.10 8.10
C LYS A 91 10.82 10.18 6.62
N GLY A 92 9.80 9.40 6.22
CA GLY A 92 9.28 9.43 4.85
C GLY A 92 8.68 10.78 4.50
N ALA A 93 7.78 11.31 5.34
CA ALA A 93 7.15 12.61 5.10
C ALA A 93 8.15 13.78 5.01
N LYS A 94 9.26 13.71 5.76
CA LYS A 94 10.36 14.69 5.65
C LYS A 94 11.06 14.59 4.29
N VAL A 95 11.39 13.37 3.86
CA VAL A 95 12.04 13.13 2.55
C VAL A 95 11.12 13.54 1.39
N ASP A 96 9.83 13.20 1.47
CA ASP A 96 8.86 13.58 0.45
C ASP A 96 8.78 15.12 0.31
N GLN A 97 8.77 15.85 1.44
CA GLN A 97 8.80 17.32 1.41
C GLN A 97 10.12 17.88 0.85
N GLU A 98 11.26 17.30 1.21
CA GLU A 98 12.57 17.71 0.70
C GLU A 98 12.64 17.55 -0.83
N ILE A 99 12.14 16.43 -1.36
CA ILE A 99 12.08 16.18 -2.80
C ILE A 99 11.18 17.20 -3.49
N GLU A 100 10.00 17.48 -2.95
CA GLU A 100 9.09 18.49 -3.51
C GLU A 100 9.72 19.89 -3.56
N ASP A 101 10.43 20.28 -2.50
CA ASP A 101 11.11 21.57 -2.42
C ASP A 101 12.28 21.65 -3.42
N GLU A 102 13.09 20.59 -3.53
CA GLU A 102 14.18 20.48 -4.51
C GLU A 102 13.66 20.53 -5.96
N GLU A 103 12.58 19.80 -6.27
CA GLU A 103 11.94 19.82 -7.57
C GLU A 103 11.40 21.21 -7.92
N ALA A 104 10.74 21.89 -6.97
CA ALA A 104 10.26 23.25 -7.15
C ALA A 104 11.41 24.24 -7.43
N GLU A 105 12.56 24.10 -6.76
CA GLU A 105 13.75 24.88 -7.06
C GLU A 105 14.33 24.60 -8.45
N ILE A 106 14.45 23.34 -8.83
CA ILE A 106 14.93 22.92 -10.15
C ILE A 106 14.00 23.47 -11.23
N LEU A 107 12.68 23.42 -11.02
CA LEU A 107 11.68 23.92 -11.96
C LEU A 107 11.75 25.44 -12.11
N LYS A 108 12.02 26.19 -11.02
CA LYS A 108 12.30 27.63 -11.08
C LYS A 108 13.59 27.93 -11.86
N LYS A 109 14.67 27.20 -11.60
CA LYS A 109 15.96 27.33 -12.31
C LYS A 109 15.81 26.99 -13.80
N LYS A 110 15.02 25.97 -14.13
CA LYS A 110 14.72 25.54 -15.50
C LYS A 110 13.77 26.50 -16.22
N GLY A 111 12.78 27.08 -15.53
CA GLY A 111 11.89 28.10 -16.10
C GLY A 111 12.62 29.38 -16.51
N ALA A 112 13.74 29.69 -15.87
CA ALA A 112 14.66 30.75 -16.29
C ALA A 112 15.52 30.38 -17.52
N TRP A 113 15.67 29.07 -17.82
CA TRP A 113 16.33 28.54 -19.01
C TRP A 113 15.28 28.30 -20.12
N GLY A 114 14.78 29.38 -20.72
CA GLY A 114 13.93 29.24 -21.92
C GLY A 114 12.98 30.40 -22.25
N SER A 115 12.70 31.34 -21.35
CA SER A 115 11.84 32.51 -21.63
C SER A 115 12.67 33.73 -22.04
N LYS A 116 13.31 33.65 -23.21
CA LYS A 116 13.70 34.82 -24.01
C LYS A 116 13.08 34.69 -25.38
N GLN A 117 11.83 35.11 -25.52
CA GLN A 117 11.22 35.59 -26.76
C GLN A 117 10.00 36.44 -26.41
#